data_AF-A0A2V6R232-F1
#
_entry.id   AF-A0A2V6R232-F1
#
_cell.length_a   1.000
_cell.length_b   1.000
_cell.length_c   1.000
_cell.angle_alpha   90.00
_cell.angle_beta   90.00
_cell.angle_gamma   90.00
#
_symmetry.space_group_name_H-M   'P 1'
#
loop_
_entity.id
_entity.type
_entity.pdbx_description
1 polymer ?
#
loop_
_entity_poly.entity_id
_entity_poly.type
_entity_poly.pdbx_seq_one_letter_code
_entity_poly.pdbx_strand_id
1 'polypeptide(L)' 'MAVARVTKIIGSSPRSWQDAANEAIQRANKTLRNVTGIHLLEQKAHVEKGKITE' A
#
# COMPACT_ATOMS: atom_id res chain seq x y z
N MET A 1 -21.04 19.47 5.10
CA MET A 1 -20.75 18.07 5.45
C MET A 1 -19.42 17.68 4.82
N ALA A 2 -18.47 17.15 5.60
CA ALA A 2 -17.22 16.63 5.04
C ALA A 2 -17.51 15.25 4.42
N VAL A 3 -17.19 15.09 3.14
CA VAL A 3 -17.31 13.80 2.43
C VAL A 3 -15.95 13.13 2.45
N ALA A 4 -15.84 11.98 3.11
CA ALA A 4 -14.63 11.17 3.13
C ALA A 4 -14.63 10.19 1.96
N ARG A 5 -13.50 10.08 1.24
CA ARG A 5 -13.29 9.08 0.20
C ARG A 5 -12.32 8.02 0.70
N VAL A 6 -12.77 6.77 0.73
CA VAL A 6 -11.92 5.62 1.06
C VAL A 6 -11.59 4.88 -0.23
N THR A 7 -10.29 4.72 -0.51
CA THR A 7 -9.79 3.98 -1.67
C THR A 7 -8.89 2.85 -1.19
N LYS A 8 -9.13 1.62 -1.64
CA LYS A 8 -8.23 0.48 -1.39
C LYS A 8 -7.14 0.45 -2.44
N ILE A 9 -5.90 0.36 -2.00
CA ILE A 9 -4.70 0.31 -2.86
C ILE A 9 -3.86 -0.87 -2.36
N ILE A 10 -3.37 -1.66 -3.30
CA ILE A 10 -2.48 -2.79 -3.04
C ILE A 10 -1.17 -2.45 -3.72
N GLY A 11 -0.08 -2.41 -2.95
CA GLY A 11 1.28 -2.32 -3.46
C GLY A 11 2.02 -3.60 -3.07
N SER A 12 2.87 -4.08 -3.97
CA SER A 12 3.80 -5.18 -3.72
C SER A 12 5.21 -4.65 -3.89
N SER A 13 6.16 -5.16 -3.10
CA SER A 13 7.58 -4.89 -3.31
C SER A 13 8.40 -6.10 -2.88
N PRO A 14 9.42 -6.47 -3.66
CA PRO A 14 10.30 -7.59 -3.36
C PRO A 14 11.27 -7.32 -2.20
N ARG A 15 11.33 -6.10 -1.67
CA ARG A 15 12.26 -5.73 -0.59
C ARG A 15 11.67 -5.88 0.80
N SER A 16 10.52 -5.26 1.04
CA SER A 16 9.91 -5.18 2.37
C SER A 16 8.50 -4.62 2.28
N TRP A 17 7.68 -4.93 3.28
CA TRP A 17 6.35 -4.37 3.45
C TRP A 17 6.34 -2.83 3.54
N GLN A 18 7.40 -2.23 4.11
CA GLN A 18 7.56 -0.76 4.17
C GLN A 18 7.77 -0.15 2.79
N ASP A 19 8.53 -0.84 1.94
CA ASP A 19 8.80 -0.41 0.56
C ASP A 19 7.52 -0.51 -0.28
N ALA A 20 6.79 -1.61 -0.15
CA ALA A 20 5.47 -1.81 -0.76
C ALA A 20 4.45 -0.73 -0.34
N ALA A 21 4.42 -0.39 0.96
CA ALA A 21 3.55 0.67 1.48
C ALA A 21 3.93 2.06 0.95
N ASN A 22 5.22 2.37 0.88
CA ASN A 22 5.71 3.62 0.31
C ASN A 22 5.37 3.75 -1.16
N GLU A 23 5.55 2.69 -1.95
CA GLU A 23 5.21 2.69 -3.38
C GLU A 23 3.69 2.87 -3.59
N ALA A 24 2.87 2.16 -2.79
CA ALA A 24 1.43 2.34 -2.80
C ALA A 24 1.02 3.79 -2.49
N ILE A 25 1.63 4.41 -1.46
CA ILE A 25 1.39 5.82 -1.12
C ILE A 25 1.85 6.74 -2.26
N GLN A 26 3.04 6.53 -2.83
CA GLN A 26 3.52 7.37 -3.93
C GLN A 26 2.57 7.31 -5.13
N ARG A 27 2.09 6.12 -5.50
CA ARG A 27 1.11 5.96 -6.58
C ARG A 27 -0.22 6.61 -6.23
N ALA A 28 -0.67 6.49 -4.99
CA ALA A 28 -1.87 7.13 -4.49
C ALA A 28 -1.77 8.66 -4.59
N ASN A 29 -0.66 9.23 -4.13
CA ASN A 29 -0.43 10.68 -4.03
C ASN A 29 -0.37 11.37 -5.40
N LYS A 30 0.00 10.64 -6.47
CA LYS A 30 -0.10 11.14 -7.86
C LYS A 30 -1.54 11.45 -8.29
N THR A 31 -2.53 10.80 -7.69
CA THR A 31 -3.96 10.89 -8.10
C THR A 31 -4.89 11.40 -7.01
N LEU A 32 -4.58 11.16 -5.74
CA LEU A 32 -5.39 11.51 -4.58
C LEU A 32 -4.69 12.66 -3.86
N ARG A 33 -5.40 13.80 -3.71
CA ARG A 33 -4.92 14.95 -2.93
C ARG A 33 -5.37 14.80 -1.47
N ASN A 34 -4.61 15.36 -0.52
CA ASN A 34 -4.88 15.34 0.92
C ASN A 34 -4.91 13.95 1.58
N VAL A 35 -4.03 13.03 1.17
CA VAL A 35 -3.83 11.76 1.87
C VAL A 35 -3.24 12.05 3.26
N THR A 36 -4.02 11.86 4.32
CA THR A 36 -3.67 12.23 5.71
C THR A 36 -3.31 11.02 6.59
N GLY A 37 -3.58 9.81 6.12
CA GLY A 37 -3.25 8.58 6.82
C GLY A 37 -3.54 7.36 5.95
N ILE A 38 -2.81 6.30 6.22
CA ILE A 38 -3.06 4.98 5.65
C ILE A 38 -3.41 4.02 6.78
N HIS A 39 -4.40 3.18 6.55
CA HIS A 39 -4.75 2.10 7.46
C HIS A 39 -4.39 0.78 6.80
N LEU A 40 -3.48 0.03 7.42
CA LEU A 40 -3.07 -1.28 6.93
C LEU A 40 -4.15 -2.30 7.32
N LEU A 41 -5.00 -2.66 6.35
CA LEU A 41 -6.09 -3.61 6.55
C LEU A 41 -5.61 -5.06 6.51
N GLU A 42 -4.74 -5.37 5.55
CA GLU A 42 -4.23 -6.73 5.33
C GLU A 42 -2.78 -6.64 4.84
N GLN A 43 -1.93 -7.52 5.38
CA GLN A 43 -0.58 -7.74 4.90
C GLN A 43 -0.53 -9.13 4.29
N LYS A 44 -0.37 -9.20 2.97
CA LYS A 44 -0.18 -10.46 2.24
C LYS A 44 1.27 -10.51 1.78
N ALA A 45 1.90 -11.66 1.99
CA ALA A 45 3.24 -11.95 1.52
C ALA A 45 3.17 -13.16 0.57
N HIS A 46 3.68 -13.01 -0.64
CA HIS A 46 3.90 -14.08 -1.58
C HIS A 46 5.20 -14.80 -1.23
N VAL A 47 5.10 -16.09 -0.90
CA VAL A 47 6.26 -16.91 -0.55
C VAL A 47 6.50 -17.91 -1.67
N GLU A 48 7.61 -17.74 -2.39
CA GLU A 48 8.02 -18.66 -3.44
C GLU A 48 9.32 -19.37 -3.03
N LYS A 49 9.31 -20.72 -3.09
CA LYS A 49 10.48 -21.57 -2.76
C LYS A 49 11.10 -21.30 -1.39
N GLY A 50 10.26 -21.02 -0.39
CA GLY A 50 10.70 -20.78 0.99
C GLY A 50 11.34 -19.42 1.25
N LYS A 51 11.29 -18.50 0.26
CA LYS A 51 11.69 -17.11 0.42
C LYS A 51 10.48 -16.21 0.19
N ILE A 52 10.36 -15.15 0.99
CA ILE A 52 9.36 -14.10 0.76
C ILE A 52 9.79 -13.37 -0.50
N THR A 53 8.93 -13.35 -1.51
CA THR A 53 9.21 -12.83 -2.85
C THR A 53 8.49 -11.51 -3.09
N GLU A 54 7.29 -11.32 -2.53
CA GLU A 54 6.51 -10.06 -2.59
C GLU A 54 5.62 -9.88 -1.35
#